data_AF-A0A3A8Q8A2-F1
#
_entry.id   AF-A0A3A8Q8A2-F1
#
_cell.length_a   1.000
_cell.length_b   1.000
_cell.length_c   1.000
_cell.angle_alpha   90.00
_cell.angle_beta   90.00
_cell.angle_gamma   90.00
#
_symmetry.space_group_name_H-M   'P 1'
#
loop_
_entity.id
_entity.type
_entity.pdbx_description
1 polymer ?
#
loop_
_entity_poly.entity_id
_entity_poly.type
_entity_poly.pdbx_seq_one_letter_code
_entity_poly.pdbx_strand_id
1 'polypeptide(L)'
;MKHDFKTKGGRDVLIDISDGDYTATVYTVPEGDRIGALEFRVIERDERSPNTLYLSRAYLDGLGGSFVHQGIGRQCLVLVARESGMQIYASDDDGLGSKEDGSHLTGDAPGFVARMREERVLGGGENPDLDDDFD
;
A
#
# COMPACT_ATOMS: atom_id res chain seq x y z
N MET A 1 5.83 -12.58 -6.70
CA MET A 1 7.20 -12.73 -6.15
C MET A 1 7.14 -12.83 -4.64
N LYS A 2 7.99 -13.64 -4.00
CA LYS A 2 7.95 -13.88 -2.55
C LYS A 2 9.20 -13.35 -1.85
N HIS A 3 9.01 -12.66 -0.73
CA HIS A 3 10.08 -12.08 0.07
C HIS A 3 9.90 -12.42 1.55
N ASP A 4 10.96 -12.89 2.21
CA ASP A 4 11.00 -12.97 3.66
C ASP A 4 11.23 -11.59 4.28
N PHE A 5 10.59 -11.36 5.42
CA PHE A 5 10.80 -10.15 6.20
C PHE A 5 10.72 -10.45 7.69
N LYS A 6 11.72 -9.95 8.44
CA LYS A 6 11.72 -10.01 9.90
C LYS A 6 11.14 -8.72 10.46
N THR A 7 10.03 -8.84 11.17
CA THR A 7 9.38 -7.73 11.88
C THR A 7 10.27 -7.15 12.98
N LYS A 8 9.99 -5.91 13.41
CA LYS A 8 10.66 -5.29 14.57
C LYS A 8 10.55 -6.13 15.85
N GLY A 9 9.43 -6.83 16.03
CA GLY A 9 9.18 -7.76 17.13
C GLY A 9 9.83 -9.14 16.96
N GLY A 10 10.66 -9.34 15.93
CA GLY A 10 11.43 -10.56 15.70
C GLY A 10 10.71 -11.70 14.98
N ARG A 11 9.41 -11.54 14.71
CA ARG A 11 8.58 -12.53 13.97
C ARG A 11 8.89 -12.48 12.49
N ASP A 12 8.94 -13.63 11.86
CA ASP A 12 9.14 -13.78 10.42
C ASP A 12 7.78 -13.77 9.70
N VAL A 13 7.71 -13.03 8.60
CA VAL A 13 6.54 -12.94 7.73
C VAL A 13 6.98 -13.11 6.28
N LEU A 14 6.04 -13.54 5.44
CA LEU A 14 6.23 -13.68 4.01
C LEU A 14 5.40 -12.61 3.28
N ILE A 15 6.04 -11.85 2.41
CA ILE A 15 5.39 -10.87 1.54
C ILE A 15 5.35 -11.47 0.13
N ASP A 16 4.15 -11.70 -0.39
CA ASP A 16 3.91 -12.16 -1.76
C ASP A 16 3.32 -11.01 -2.60
N ILE A 17 4.03 -10.64 -3.66
CA ILE A 17 3.66 -9.56 -4.58
C ILE A 17 3.08 -10.18 -5.85
N SER A 18 1.83 -9.87 -6.18
CA SER A 18 1.21 -10.28 -7.46
C SER A 18 1.94 -9.65 -8.64
N ASP A 19 2.17 -10.42 -9.70
CA ASP A 19 2.82 -9.94 -10.93
C ASP A 19 1.88 -9.07 -11.81
N GLY A 20 0.57 -9.23 -11.65
CA GLY A 20 -0.42 -8.51 -12.47
C GLY A 20 -0.85 -7.18 -11.84
N ASP A 21 -1.41 -7.26 -10.65
CA ASP A 21 -2.02 -6.14 -9.92
C ASP A 21 -1.11 -5.54 -8.85
N TYR A 22 0.12 -6.03 -8.71
CA TYR A 22 1.12 -5.58 -7.73
C TYR A 22 0.66 -5.64 -6.27
N THR A 23 -0.45 -6.33 -5.97
CA THR A 23 -0.94 -6.51 -4.61
C THR A 23 0.10 -7.23 -3.77
N ALA A 24 0.49 -6.61 -2.65
CA ALA A 24 1.39 -7.21 -1.68
C ALA A 24 0.58 -7.87 -0.57
N THR A 25 0.48 -9.20 -0.59
CA THR A 25 -0.17 -9.99 0.45
C THR A 25 0.83 -10.48 1.48
N VAL A 26 0.50 -10.39 2.76
CA VAL A 26 1.39 -10.75 3.86
C VAL A 26 0.86 -11.96 4.61
N TYR A 27 1.74 -12.93 4.88
CA TYR A 27 1.44 -14.18 5.57
C TYR A 27 2.38 -14.42 6.76
N THR A 28 1.89 -15.15 7.78
CA THR A 28 2.74 -15.67 8.85
C THR A 28 3.64 -16.79 8.34
N VAL A 29 4.78 -16.98 9.00
CA VAL A 29 5.66 -18.14 8.78
C VAL A 29 5.78 -18.91 10.10
N PRO A 30 5.68 -20.25 10.09
CA PRO A 30 5.45 -21.15 8.95
C PRO A 30 3.97 -21.45 8.66
N GLU A 31 3.03 -20.99 9.50
CA GLU A 31 1.61 -21.38 9.46
C GLU A 31 0.88 -20.89 8.20
N GLY A 32 1.33 -19.79 7.58
CA GLY A 32 0.79 -19.29 6.32
C GLY A 32 -0.53 -18.53 6.46
N ASP A 33 -0.91 -18.12 7.67
CA ASP A 33 -2.10 -17.31 7.91
C ASP A 33 -1.94 -15.93 7.29
N ARG A 34 -3.01 -15.45 6.63
CA ARG A 34 -3.01 -14.12 6.01
C ARG A 34 -3.07 -13.04 7.09
N ILE A 35 -2.02 -12.25 7.20
CA ILE A 35 -1.93 -11.08 8.09
C ILE A 35 -2.70 -9.90 7.49
N GLY A 36 -2.61 -9.72 6.17
CA GLY A 36 -3.28 -8.63 5.47
C GLY A 36 -2.73 -8.42 4.07
N ALA A 37 -3.06 -7.27 3.46
CA ALA A 37 -2.57 -6.91 2.14
C ALA A 37 -2.52 -5.39 1.92
N LEU A 38 -1.66 -5.00 0.99
CA LEU A 38 -1.68 -3.68 0.36
C LEU A 38 -2.10 -3.89 -1.11
N GLU A 39 -3.22 -3.29 -1.47
CA GLU A 39 -3.83 -3.38 -2.80
C GLU A 39 -3.61 -2.08 -3.55
N PHE A 40 -3.20 -2.20 -4.81
CA PHE A 40 -2.86 -1.07 -5.66
C PHE A 40 -3.74 -1.06 -6.90
N ARG A 41 -3.99 0.14 -7.42
CA ARG A 41 -4.52 0.37 -8.76
C ARG A 41 -3.38 0.87 -9.64
N VAL A 42 -3.26 0.31 -10.84
CA VAL A 42 -2.36 0.85 -11.87
C VAL A 42 -3.06 2.03 -12.50
N ILE A 43 -2.43 3.19 -12.43
CA ILE A 43 -2.88 4.41 -13.08
C ILE A 43 -2.06 4.55 -14.34
N GLU A 44 -2.67 4.15 -15.44
CA GLU A 44 -2.12 4.31 -16.78
C GLU A 44 -2.11 5.80 -17.14
N ARG A 45 -0.98 6.28 -17.65
CA ARG A 45 -0.84 7.64 -18.15
C ARG A 45 -0.51 7.60 -19.64
N ASP A 46 -0.71 8.73 -20.33
CA ASP A 46 -0.29 8.89 -21.73
C ASP A 46 1.20 8.58 -21.94
N GLU A 47 1.58 8.32 -23.20
CA GLU A 47 2.94 7.95 -23.63
C GLU A 47 4.08 8.87 -23.14
N ARG A 48 3.77 10.06 -22.61
CA ARG A 48 4.74 11.04 -22.09
C ARG A 48 4.99 10.92 -20.59
N SER A 49 4.22 10.11 -19.88
CA SER A 49 4.27 9.99 -18.42
C SER A 49 4.34 8.52 -18.02
N PRO A 50 5.19 8.15 -17.05
CA PRO A 50 5.23 6.77 -16.57
C PRO A 50 3.93 6.40 -15.87
N ASN A 51 3.53 5.14 -16.00
CA ASN A 51 2.47 4.56 -15.18
C ASN A 51 2.82 4.68 -13.69
N THR A 52 1.80 4.82 -12.87
CA THR A 52 1.96 4.98 -11.43
C THR A 52 1.06 4.00 -10.69
N LEU A 53 1.40 3.69 -9.44
CA LEU A 53 0.57 2.87 -8.58
C LEU A 53 -0.15 3.76 -7.59
N TYR A 54 -1.43 3.49 -7.36
CA TYR A 54 -2.23 4.14 -6.35
C TYR A 54 -2.60 3.14 -5.26
N LEU A 55 -2.18 3.41 -4.02
CA LEU A 55 -2.55 2.60 -2.87
C LEU A 55 -4.02 2.84 -2.55
N SER A 56 -4.88 1.88 -2.90
CA SER A 56 -6.32 1.96 -2.68
C SER A 56 -6.71 1.39 -1.32
N ARG A 57 -6.06 0.31 -0.88
CA ARG A 57 -6.35 -0.33 0.42
C ARG A 57 -5.07 -0.84 1.07
N ALA A 58 -5.00 -0.68 2.39
CA ALA A 58 -3.92 -1.21 3.20
C ALA A 58 -4.48 -1.70 4.53
N TYR A 59 -4.32 -2.99 4.82
CA TYR A 59 -4.73 -3.59 6.08
C TYR A 59 -3.73 -4.67 6.49
N LEU A 60 -3.41 -4.73 7.78
CA LEU A 60 -2.46 -5.70 8.38
C LEU A 60 -3.00 -6.26 9.71
N ASP A 61 -4.31 -6.13 9.91
CA ASP A 61 -5.03 -6.49 11.13
C ASP A 61 -5.77 -7.83 11.05
N GLY A 62 -5.58 -8.61 9.98
CA GLY A 62 -6.23 -9.91 9.77
C GLY A 62 -6.01 -10.93 10.91
N LEU A 63 -4.99 -10.71 11.75
CA LEU A 63 -4.72 -11.46 12.98
C LEU A 63 -4.81 -10.57 14.24
N GLY A 64 -5.88 -9.77 14.33
CA GLY A 64 -6.19 -8.92 15.48
C GLY A 64 -5.21 -7.77 15.69
N GLY A 65 -4.61 -7.24 14.61
CA GLY A 65 -3.70 -6.09 14.67
C GLY A 65 -2.31 -6.39 15.25
N SER A 66 -1.98 -7.63 15.63
CA SER A 66 -0.71 -7.97 16.30
C SER A 66 0.55 -7.74 15.45
N PHE A 67 0.38 -7.41 14.18
CA PHE A 67 1.44 -7.18 13.19
C PHE A 67 1.50 -5.71 12.69
N VAL A 68 0.62 -4.84 13.20
CA VAL A 68 0.69 -3.39 12.89
C VAL A 68 1.90 -2.73 13.57
N HIS A 69 2.39 -1.63 12.99
CA HIS A 69 3.59 -0.90 13.43
C HIS A 69 4.91 -1.69 13.44
N GLN A 70 4.92 -2.89 12.85
CA GLN A 70 6.10 -3.77 12.81
C GLN A 70 7.03 -3.52 11.61
N GLY A 71 6.76 -2.50 10.80
CA GLY A 71 7.53 -2.17 9.58
C GLY A 71 7.11 -2.94 8.33
N ILE A 72 6.11 -3.83 8.43
CA ILE A 72 5.63 -4.66 7.32
C ILE A 72 5.07 -3.80 6.18
N GLY A 73 4.15 -2.89 6.46
CA GLY A 73 3.54 -2.04 5.42
C GLY A 73 4.56 -1.21 4.66
N ARG A 74 5.56 -0.65 5.36
CA ARG A 74 6.69 0.05 4.72
C ARG A 74 7.46 -0.88 3.80
N GLN A 75 7.78 -2.08 4.25
CA GLN A 75 8.52 -3.05 3.45
C GLN A 75 7.73 -3.46 2.21
N CYS A 76 6.41 -3.66 2.33
CA CYS A 76 5.54 -3.92 1.19
C CYS A 76 5.64 -2.82 0.13
N LEU A 77 5.53 -1.55 0.53
CA LEU A 77 5.66 -0.41 -0.40
C LEU A 77 7.03 -0.37 -1.08
N VAL A 78 8.11 -0.55 -0.32
CA VAL A 78 9.48 -0.54 -0.86
C VAL A 78 9.68 -1.67 -1.88
N LEU A 79 9.20 -2.88 -1.57
CA LEU A 79 9.30 -4.01 -2.48
C LEU A 79 8.44 -3.78 -3.72
N VAL A 80 7.19 -3.35 -3.57
CA VAL A 80 6.30 -3.08 -4.71
C VAL A 80 6.88 -2.00 -5.63
N ALA A 81 7.39 -0.89 -5.08
CA ALA A 81 8.02 0.16 -5.88
C ALA A 81 9.26 -0.34 -6.62
N ARG A 82 10.06 -1.20 -5.97
CA ARG A 82 11.25 -1.81 -6.57
C ARG A 82 10.90 -2.78 -7.70
N GLU A 83 9.93 -3.67 -7.47
CA GLU A 83 9.56 -4.71 -8.42
C GLU A 83 8.78 -4.15 -9.62
N SER A 84 7.87 -3.20 -9.37
CA SER A 84 7.11 -2.53 -10.43
C SER A 84 7.93 -1.48 -11.18
N GLY A 85 8.95 -0.89 -10.55
CA GLY A 85 9.64 0.30 -11.05
C GLY A 85 8.75 1.55 -11.11
N MET A 86 7.53 1.49 -10.58
CA MET A 86 6.56 2.57 -10.61
C MET A 86 6.58 3.37 -9.31
N GLN A 87 6.28 4.67 -9.42
CA GLN A 87 6.08 5.50 -8.25
C GLN A 87 4.71 5.21 -7.64
N ILE A 88 4.68 5.05 -6.31
CA ILE A 88 3.45 4.77 -5.56
C ILE A 88 2.93 6.06 -4.94
N TYR A 89 1.63 6.30 -5.11
CA TYR A 89 0.86 7.39 -4.53
C TYR A 89 -0.23 6.84 -3.62
N ALA A 90 -0.74 7.66 -2.71
CA ALA A 90 -1.89 7.33 -1.88
C ALA A 90 -2.71 8.61 -1.67
N SER A 91 -4.02 8.46 -1.45
CA SER A 91 -4.91 9.59 -1.17
C SER A 91 -4.39 10.45 -0.03
N ASP A 92 -4.60 11.77 -0.15
CA ASP A 92 -4.54 12.65 1.01
C ASP A 92 -5.70 12.35 1.96
N ASP A 93 -5.41 12.33 3.26
CA ASP A 93 -6.44 12.26 4.29
C ASP A 93 -7.02 13.66 4.45
N ASP A 94 -7.99 14.01 3.61
CA ASP A 94 -8.61 15.35 3.62
C ASP A 94 -9.58 15.54 4.82
N GLY A 95 -9.61 14.61 5.78
CA GLY A 95 -10.54 14.62 6.92
C GLY A 95 -12.03 14.49 6.57
N LEU A 96 -12.37 14.50 5.28
CA LEU A 96 -13.71 14.26 4.75
C LEU A 96 -13.95 12.75 4.69
N GLY A 97 -14.47 12.22 5.80
CA GLY A 97 -14.95 10.85 5.86
C GLY A 97 -15.94 10.56 4.72
N SER A 98 -15.76 9.40 4.08
CA SER A 98 -16.59 8.87 3.00
C SER A 98 -16.24 9.39 1.60
N LYS A 99 -15.11 8.95 1.05
CA LYS A 99 -14.96 8.84 -0.42
C LYS A 99 -15.62 7.54 -0.87
N GLU A 100 -16.69 7.63 -1.67
CA GLU A 100 -17.51 6.49 -2.15
C GLU A 100 -16.73 5.47 -3.01
N ASP A 101 -15.51 5.81 -3.43
CA ASP A 101 -14.62 4.98 -4.25
C ASP A 101 -13.95 3.81 -3.47
N GLY A 102 -14.13 3.76 -2.14
CA GLY A 102 -13.59 2.68 -1.31
C GLY A 102 -12.09 2.80 -0.98
N SER A 103 -11.49 3.93 -1.34
CA SER A 103 -10.17 4.41 -0.87
C SER A 103 -10.30 4.91 0.58
N HIS A 104 -10.64 4.00 1.49
CA HIS A 104 -10.80 4.27 2.92
C HIS A 104 -9.55 3.81 3.67
N LEU A 105 -8.69 4.76 4.01
CA LEU A 105 -7.62 4.57 4.97
C LEU A 105 -8.21 4.81 6.37
N THR A 106 -8.70 3.75 7.03
CA THR A 106 -9.25 3.84 8.40
C THR A 106 -8.23 3.37 9.45
N GLY A 107 -8.40 3.79 10.70
CA GLY A 107 -7.50 3.42 11.80
C GLY A 107 -6.16 4.15 11.74
N ASP A 108 -5.05 3.39 11.66
CA ASP A 108 -3.68 3.94 11.64
C ASP A 108 -3.19 4.39 10.25
N ALA A 109 -3.99 4.10 9.22
CA ALA A 109 -3.65 4.31 7.83
C ALA A 109 -3.28 5.77 7.44
N PRO A 110 -3.93 6.85 7.93
CA PRO A 110 -3.49 8.22 7.63
C PRO A 110 -2.13 8.56 8.24
N GLY A 111 -1.86 8.14 9.48
CA GLY A 111 -0.55 8.30 10.12
C GLY A 111 0.54 7.52 9.39
N PHE A 112 0.22 6.33 8.90
CA PHE A 112 1.11 5.53 8.05
C PHE A 112 1.45 6.25 6.74
N VAL A 113 0.47 6.77 6.00
CA VAL A 113 0.72 7.47 4.73
C VAL A 113 1.54 8.73 4.93
N ALA A 114 1.20 9.56 5.93
CA ALA A 114 1.97 10.77 6.25
C ALA A 114 3.45 10.45 6.52
N ARG A 115 3.71 9.41 7.31
CA ARG A 115 5.08 8.95 7.60
C ARG A 115 5.79 8.42 6.35
N MET A 116 5.12 7.64 5.51
CA MET A 116 5.73 7.11 4.28
C MET A 116 6.06 8.22 3.27
N ARG A 117 5.30 9.31 3.26
CA ARG A 117 5.61 10.51 2.47
C ARG A 117 6.80 11.28 3.02
N GLU A 118 6.89 11.46 4.34
CA GLU A 118 8.07 12.07 4.99
C GLU A 118 9.34 11.27 4.69
N GLU A 119 9.25 9.93 4.71
CA GLU A 119 10.33 9.02 4.36
C GLU A 119 10.58 8.91 2.83
N ARG A 120 9.82 9.62 1.99
CA ARG A 120 9.87 9.59 0.51
C ARG A 120 9.68 8.20 -0.11
N VAL A 121 8.95 7.33 0.59
CA VAL A 121 8.53 6.00 0.09
C VAL A 121 7.26 6.15 -0.75
N LEU A 122 6.39 7.10 -0.42
CA LEU A 122 5.22 7.48 -1.21
C LEU A 122 5.40 8.88 -1.82
N GLY A 123 4.88 9.07 -3.03
CA GLY A 123 4.61 10.40 -3.58
C GLY A 123 3.40 11.06 -2.92
N GLY A 124 3.33 12.40 -3.01
CA GLY A 124 2.10 13.16 -2.72
C GLY A 124 1.26 13.32 -3.99
N GLY A 125 -0.07 13.28 -3.87
CA GLY A 125 -0.96 13.47 -5.02
C GLY A 125 -2.45 13.30 -4.70
N GLU A 126 -3.28 14.02 -5.47
CA GLU A 126 -4.74 13.90 -5.49
C GLU A 126 -5.17 12.55 -6.11
N ASN A 127 -6.40 12.09 -5.83
CA ASN A 127 -6.89 10.83 -6.40
C ASN A 127 -7.10 11.01 -7.91
N PRO A 128 -6.46 10.22 -8.79
CA PRO A 128 -6.61 10.38 -10.23
C PRO A 128 -8.04 10.09 -10.74
N ASP A 129 -8.87 9.40 -9.96
CA ASP A 129 -10.30 9.19 -10.23
C ASP A 129 -11.17 10.46 -10.02
N LEU A 130 -10.61 11.59 -9.57
CA LEU A 130 -11.34 12.86 -9.40
C LEU A 130 -11.22 13.81 -10.61
N ASP A 131 -10.50 13.43 -11.65
CA ASP A 131 -10.27 14.24 -12.87
C ASP A 131 -11.13 13.78 -14.09
N ASP A 132 -12.28 13.14 -13.87
CA ASP A 132 -13.23 12.77 -14.95
C ASP A 132 -14.50 13.65 -15.00
N ASP A 133 -14.49 14.85 -14.39
CA ASP A 133 -15.59 15.81 -14.57
C ASP A 133 -15.11 17.25 -14.35
N PHE A 134 -14.35 17.84 -15.29
CA PHE A 134 -14.35 19.29 -15.53
C PHE A 134 -14.03 19.63 -16.99
N ASP A 135 -15.12 19.82 -17.75
CA ASP A 135 -15.36 20.43 -19.08
C ASP A 135 -14.75 19.79 -20.35
#